data_AF-A0A2N2IZR3-F1
#
_entry.id   AF-A0A2N2IZR3-F1
#
_cell.length_a   1.000
_cell.length_b   1.000
_cell.length_c   1.000
_cell.angle_alpha   90.00
_cell.angle_beta   90.00
_cell.angle_gamma   90.00
#
_symmetry.space_group_name_H-M   'P 1'
#
loop_
_entity.id
_entity.type
_entity.pdbx_description
1 polymer ?
#
loop_
_entity_poly.entity_id
_entity_poly.type
_entity_poly.pdbx_seq_one_letter_code
_entity_poly.pdbx_strand_id
1 'polypeptide(L)'
;MIKTNTEQLVCQSVIGEITSPQGGINPYRINPDGHSDVYPGVGGITYNLRIGDLAGEKFGDHVEPAVSISNFTQVQGQPGPNRALNQFSCVGNLARVVSGDAKGETGRVTGKHGGIEHVLVDFSPEVLERLTIGDKIQIKACGCGLNLPDFPGIKVLNLDPALLAAMPLKKLKDGKLEVPVTHTVPAKIMGSGIGASHSHSGDYDIQMFDQGIVKEYGLANLRLGDFVAILDADATYGRIYKTGGVVIGIVVHASCVLAGHGPGVMIAMTSKDGLLAPKISAKANLTTYFAKMK
;
A
#
# COMPACT_ATOMS: atom_id res chain seq x y z
N MET A 1 -3.11 20.13 -15.70
CA MET A 1 -3.09 19.57 -14.32
C MET A 1 -4.48 19.03 -14.04
N ILE A 2 -4.61 17.86 -13.41
CA ILE A 2 -5.92 17.32 -13.03
C ILE A 2 -6.47 18.16 -11.87
N LYS A 3 -7.72 18.62 -11.96
CA LYS A 3 -8.37 19.39 -10.90
C LYS A 3 -8.68 18.49 -9.71
N THR A 4 -8.46 19.01 -8.50
CA THR A 4 -8.72 18.31 -7.24
C THR A 4 -9.39 19.25 -6.24
N ASN A 5 -9.90 18.71 -5.14
CA ASN A 5 -10.39 19.46 -3.98
C ASN A 5 -9.34 19.63 -2.87
N THR A 6 -8.04 19.61 -3.20
CA THR A 6 -6.93 19.59 -2.22
C THR A 6 -7.04 20.67 -1.14
N GLU A 7 -7.41 21.89 -1.51
CA GLU A 7 -7.56 23.04 -0.58
C GLU A 7 -8.68 22.84 0.46
N GLN A 8 -9.58 21.88 0.26
CA GLN A 8 -10.68 21.57 1.18
C GLN A 8 -10.33 20.44 2.15
N LEU A 9 -9.17 19.80 1.98
CA LEU A 9 -8.80 18.63 2.78
C LEU A 9 -8.24 19.07 4.13
N VAL A 10 -8.64 18.36 5.18
CA VAL A 10 -8.05 18.50 6.50
C VAL A 10 -6.80 17.63 6.56
N CYS A 11 -5.69 18.22 6.99
CA CYS A 11 -4.50 17.46 7.37
C CYS A 11 -4.42 17.39 8.90
N GLN A 12 -4.28 16.19 9.46
CA GLN A 12 -4.29 15.94 10.90
C GLN A 12 -3.05 15.14 11.32
N SER A 13 -2.58 15.34 12.56
CA SER A 13 -1.54 14.48 13.11
C SER A 13 -2.10 13.12 13.51
N VAL A 14 -1.46 12.05 13.03
CA VAL A 14 -1.59 10.70 13.58
C VAL A 14 -0.21 10.22 14.01
N ILE A 15 -0.15 9.37 15.02
CA ILE A 15 1.12 8.88 15.57
C ILE A 15 1.04 7.37 15.71
N GLY A 16 2.16 6.71 15.43
CA GLY A 16 2.41 5.31 15.78
C GLY A 16 3.80 5.18 16.37
N GLU A 17 4.13 3.97 16.79
CA GLU A 17 5.47 3.58 17.18
C GLU A 17 5.90 2.35 16.39
N ILE A 18 7.21 2.22 16.14
CA ILE A 18 7.79 1.09 15.42
C ILE A 18 7.46 -0.21 16.15
N THR A 19 6.81 -1.13 15.44
CA THR A 19 6.37 -2.41 16.02
C THR A 19 7.50 -3.42 16.03
N SER A 20 7.50 -4.36 16.99
CA SER A 20 8.36 -5.54 16.89
C SER A 20 7.91 -6.44 15.72
N PRO A 21 8.83 -7.21 15.10
CA PRO A 21 8.45 -8.32 14.23
C PRO A 21 7.53 -9.29 14.96
N GLN A 22 6.53 -9.85 14.27
CA GLN A 22 5.59 -10.79 14.88
C GLN A 22 5.89 -12.24 14.50
N GLY A 23 6.02 -13.09 15.53
CA GLY A 23 6.02 -14.54 15.39
C GLY A 23 4.65 -15.12 15.76
N GLY A 24 4.19 -16.12 15.00
CA GLY A 24 3.00 -16.89 15.36
C GLY A 24 3.29 -17.88 16.50
N ILE A 25 2.24 -18.29 17.23
CA ILE A 25 2.34 -19.41 18.20
C ILE A 25 2.81 -20.69 17.48
N ASN A 26 2.29 -20.92 16.27
CA ASN A 26 2.87 -21.88 15.34
C ASN A 26 4.04 -21.22 14.62
N PRO A 27 5.28 -21.73 14.77
CA PRO A 27 6.44 -21.14 14.12
C PRO A 27 6.44 -21.35 12.60
N TYR A 28 5.68 -22.33 12.11
CA TYR A 28 5.68 -22.70 10.69
C TYR A 28 4.61 -21.96 9.89
N ARG A 29 5.00 -21.54 8.68
CA ARG A 29 4.09 -21.18 7.59
C ARG A 29 4.04 -22.32 6.59
N ILE A 30 2.85 -22.62 6.08
CA ILE A 30 2.61 -23.77 5.20
C ILE A 30 2.17 -23.24 3.83
N ASN A 31 2.87 -23.67 2.78
CA ASN A 31 2.55 -23.28 1.41
C ASN A 31 1.42 -24.14 0.80
N PRO A 32 0.86 -23.79 -0.38
CA PRO A 32 -0.21 -24.57 -1.01
C PRO A 32 0.14 -26.03 -1.32
N ASP A 33 1.43 -26.34 -1.46
CA ASP A 33 1.93 -27.70 -1.71
C ASP A 33 2.16 -28.49 -0.40
N GLY A 34 1.90 -27.89 0.77
CA GLY A 34 2.05 -28.51 2.08
C GLY A 34 3.47 -28.47 2.65
N HIS A 35 4.40 -27.75 2.03
CA HIS A 35 5.73 -27.53 2.58
C HIS A 35 5.69 -26.47 3.68
N SER A 36 6.42 -26.71 4.77
CA SER A 36 6.44 -25.84 5.94
C SER A 36 7.85 -25.44 6.36
N ASP A 37 8.05 -24.15 6.64
CA ASP A 37 9.31 -23.62 7.18
C ASP A 37 9.04 -22.40 8.10
N VAL A 38 10.07 -21.88 8.76
CA VAL A 38 10.01 -20.70 9.62
C VAL A 38 10.45 -19.47 8.82
N TYR A 39 9.51 -18.56 8.59
CA TYR A 39 9.74 -17.38 7.76
C TYR A 39 9.76 -16.10 8.60
N PRO A 40 10.71 -15.17 8.35
CA PRO A 40 10.52 -13.77 8.71
C PRO A 40 9.27 -13.21 8.02
N GLY A 41 8.59 -12.26 8.66
CA GLY A 41 7.37 -11.70 8.12
C GLY A 41 7.10 -10.26 8.54
N VAL A 42 5.87 -10.01 8.96
CA VAL A 42 5.36 -8.68 9.33
C VAL A 42 6.04 -8.05 10.56
N GLY A 43 6.01 -6.72 10.62
CA GLY A 43 6.49 -5.90 11.74
C GLY A 43 8.00 -5.66 11.72
N GLY A 44 8.43 -4.67 12.50
CA GLY A 44 9.85 -4.38 12.69
C GLY A 44 10.43 -3.33 11.76
N ILE A 45 11.76 -3.36 11.70
CA ILE A 45 12.59 -2.60 10.78
C ILE A 45 13.24 -3.62 9.84
N THR A 46 12.78 -3.66 8.60
CA THR A 46 13.32 -4.51 7.54
C THR A 46 14.44 -3.78 6.82
N TYR A 47 15.68 -4.05 7.22
CA TYR A 47 16.86 -3.32 6.75
C TYR A 47 17.19 -3.49 5.27
N ASN A 48 16.87 -4.64 4.69
CA ASN A 48 17.33 -5.00 3.35
C ASN A 48 16.22 -5.02 2.29
N LEU A 49 14.96 -4.75 2.62
CA LEU A 49 13.83 -4.75 1.68
C LEU A 49 13.08 -3.42 1.75
N ARG A 50 12.99 -2.71 0.62
CA ARG A 50 12.43 -1.36 0.53
C ARG A 50 11.59 -1.18 -0.74
N ILE A 51 10.90 -0.05 -0.86
CA ILE A 51 10.20 0.29 -2.10
C ILE A 51 11.19 0.32 -3.27
N GLY A 52 10.79 -0.24 -4.41
CA GLY A 52 11.64 -0.44 -5.59
C GLY A 52 12.26 -1.84 -5.68
N ASP A 53 12.37 -2.57 -4.58
CA ASP A 53 12.84 -3.97 -4.61
C ASP A 53 11.75 -4.92 -5.13
N LEU A 54 12.16 -6.09 -5.61
CA LEU A 54 11.25 -7.13 -6.05
C LEU A 54 10.39 -7.64 -4.88
N ALA A 55 9.08 -7.77 -5.13
CA ALA A 55 8.14 -8.25 -4.12
C ALA A 55 8.28 -9.76 -3.87
N GLY A 56 8.70 -10.55 -4.86
CA GLY A 56 8.70 -12.01 -4.79
C GLY A 56 10.06 -12.70 -4.69
N GLU A 57 11.17 -11.97 -4.51
CA GLU A 57 12.51 -12.56 -4.59
C GLU A 57 12.99 -13.19 -3.28
N LYS A 58 12.53 -12.68 -2.13
CA LYS A 58 13.11 -13.02 -0.83
C LYS A 58 12.40 -14.18 -0.15
N PHE A 59 13.16 -14.94 0.63
CA PHE A 59 12.63 -15.91 1.57
C PHE A 59 11.95 -15.17 2.74
N GLY A 60 10.62 -15.13 2.74
CA GLY A 60 9.81 -14.48 3.76
C GLY A 60 8.32 -14.68 3.51
N ASP A 61 7.50 -14.31 4.49
CA ASP A 61 6.04 -14.39 4.43
C ASP A 61 5.43 -13.08 4.91
N HIS A 62 4.77 -12.33 4.02
CA HIS A 62 4.23 -10.99 4.32
C HIS A 62 5.29 -10.00 4.83
N VAL A 63 6.53 -10.06 4.32
CA VAL A 63 7.57 -9.12 4.75
C VAL A 63 7.17 -7.70 4.36
N GLU A 64 7.15 -6.81 5.35
CA GLU A 64 6.83 -5.39 5.18
C GLU A 64 8.13 -4.60 4.92
N PRO A 65 8.19 -3.74 3.89
CA PRO A 65 9.39 -2.96 3.59
C PRO A 65 9.68 -1.87 4.62
N ALA A 66 10.96 -1.66 4.90
CA ALA A 66 11.47 -0.63 5.79
C ALA A 66 10.84 -0.67 7.19
N VAL A 67 9.94 0.25 7.55
CA VAL A 67 9.47 0.40 8.94
C VAL A 67 7.97 0.16 9.04
N SER A 68 7.58 -0.72 9.94
CA SER A 68 6.19 -0.96 10.31
C SER A 68 5.83 -0.26 11.61
N ILE A 69 4.70 0.45 11.64
CA ILE A 69 4.23 1.18 12.82
C ILE A 69 2.78 0.86 13.18
N SER A 70 2.47 0.94 14.47
CA SER A 70 1.11 0.87 15.02
C SER A 70 0.94 1.84 16.18
N ASN A 71 -0.30 2.15 16.53
CA ASN A 71 -0.63 2.85 17.75
C ASN A 71 -1.27 1.89 18.76
N PHE A 72 -0.60 1.64 19.87
CA PHE A 72 -1.11 0.70 20.89
C PHE A 72 -2.08 1.34 21.89
N THR A 73 -2.32 2.64 21.81
CA THR A 73 -3.22 3.36 22.72
C THR A 73 -4.65 2.84 22.59
N GLN A 74 -5.23 2.47 23.73
CA GLN A 74 -6.64 2.08 23.82
C GLN A 74 -7.47 3.26 24.36
N VAL A 75 -8.60 3.54 23.71
CA VAL A 75 -9.59 4.51 24.19
C VAL A 75 -10.87 3.73 24.44
N GLN A 76 -11.33 3.69 25.70
CA GLN A 76 -12.50 2.89 26.12
C GLN A 76 -12.35 1.39 25.74
N GLY A 77 -11.14 0.85 25.89
CA GLY A 77 -10.83 -0.55 25.55
C GLY A 77 -10.84 -0.87 24.05
N GLN A 78 -10.85 0.15 23.18
CA GLN A 78 -10.86 -0.01 21.73
C GLN A 78 -9.61 0.62 21.09
N PRO A 79 -9.07 0.03 20.01
CA PRO A 79 -7.89 0.53 19.30
C PRO A 79 -8.26 1.68 18.35
N GLY A 80 -9.05 2.65 18.83
CA GLY A 80 -9.47 3.84 18.07
C GLY A 80 -8.29 4.59 17.44
N PRO A 81 -7.22 4.88 18.21
CA PRO A 81 -6.02 5.50 17.69
C PRO A 81 -5.33 4.72 16.56
N ASN A 82 -5.24 3.38 16.64
CA ASN A 82 -4.65 2.59 15.55
C ASN A 82 -5.52 2.58 14.29
N ARG A 83 -6.85 2.54 14.48
CA ARG A 83 -7.80 2.68 13.36
C ARG A 83 -7.64 4.03 12.68
N ALA A 84 -7.49 5.11 13.44
CA ALA A 84 -7.22 6.44 12.89
C ALA A 84 -5.87 6.50 12.16
N LEU A 85 -4.81 5.93 12.74
CA LEU A 85 -3.50 5.82 12.09
C LEU A 85 -3.62 5.12 10.72
N ASN A 86 -4.30 3.99 10.67
CA ASN A 86 -4.52 3.23 9.43
C ASN A 86 -5.42 3.95 8.43
N GLN A 87 -6.55 4.50 8.86
CA GLN A 87 -7.52 5.11 7.94
C GLN A 87 -7.06 6.47 7.41
N PHE A 88 -6.32 7.25 8.21
CA PHE A 88 -6.00 8.63 7.87
C PHE A 88 -4.65 8.78 7.19
N SER A 89 -3.67 7.93 7.51
CA SER A 89 -2.39 7.93 6.79
C SER A 89 -2.63 7.67 5.31
N CYS A 90 -1.98 8.41 4.43
CA CYS A 90 -2.05 8.22 2.99
C CYS A 90 -0.63 8.08 2.45
N VAL A 91 -0.45 7.25 1.42
CA VAL A 91 0.86 7.05 0.82
C VAL A 91 1.38 8.37 0.25
N GLY A 92 2.63 8.67 0.56
CA GLY A 92 3.27 9.95 0.30
C GLY A 92 3.22 10.95 1.46
N ASN A 93 2.39 10.74 2.49
CA ASN A 93 2.36 11.63 3.65
C ASN A 93 3.73 11.67 4.35
N LEU A 94 4.10 12.86 4.82
CA LEU A 94 5.33 13.10 5.54
C LEU A 94 5.27 12.41 6.91
N ALA A 95 6.24 11.55 7.18
CA ALA A 95 6.46 10.90 8.45
C ALA A 95 7.73 11.48 9.10
N ARG A 96 7.67 11.78 10.39
CA ARG A 96 8.81 12.31 11.15
C ARG A 96 9.05 11.47 12.38
N VAL A 97 10.30 11.08 12.60
CA VAL A 97 10.73 10.44 13.85
C VAL A 97 10.73 11.50 14.96
N VAL A 98 10.05 11.24 16.08
CA VAL A 98 9.91 12.21 17.19
C VAL A 98 10.52 11.73 18.52
N SER A 99 11.13 10.55 18.55
CA SER A 99 11.92 9.99 19.66
C SER A 99 13.19 9.30 19.16
N GLY A 100 14.01 8.79 20.08
CA GLY A 100 15.19 7.97 19.75
C GLY A 100 16.34 8.74 19.10
N ASP A 101 17.34 7.99 18.65
CA ASP A 101 18.59 8.52 18.08
C ASP A 101 18.40 9.12 16.68
N ALA A 102 17.36 8.67 15.96
CA ALA A 102 16.95 9.22 14.68
C ALA A 102 15.93 10.37 14.80
N LYS A 103 15.71 10.94 15.99
CA LYS A 103 14.74 12.03 16.18
C LYS A 103 15.01 13.20 15.23
N GLY A 104 13.96 13.61 14.52
CA GLY A 104 13.98 14.73 13.60
C GLY A 104 14.07 14.31 12.13
N GLU A 105 14.53 13.09 11.86
CA GLU A 105 14.60 12.51 10.52
C GLU A 105 13.20 12.34 9.92
N THR A 106 13.15 12.38 8.59
CA THR A 106 11.89 12.32 7.84
C THR A 106 11.90 11.20 6.83
N GLY A 107 10.70 10.67 6.61
CA GLY A 107 10.39 9.63 5.65
C GLY A 107 9.00 9.85 5.07
N ARG A 108 8.49 8.86 4.36
CA ARG A 108 7.14 8.91 3.79
C ARG A 108 6.41 7.60 3.99
N VAL A 109 5.09 7.70 4.17
CA VAL A 109 4.21 6.53 4.18
C VAL A 109 4.26 5.86 2.80
N THR A 110 4.49 4.56 2.78
CA THR A 110 4.59 3.74 1.56
C THR A 110 3.44 2.76 1.39
N GLY A 111 2.74 2.43 2.47
CA GLY A 111 1.64 1.49 2.42
C GLY A 111 0.93 1.29 3.75
N LYS A 112 0.00 0.35 3.76
CA LYS A 112 -0.74 -0.12 4.93
C LYS A 112 -1.01 -1.60 4.75
N HIS A 113 -0.95 -2.37 5.83
CA HIS A 113 -1.22 -3.80 5.79
C HIS A 113 -2.38 -4.14 6.75
N GLY A 114 -3.47 -4.63 6.18
CA GLY A 114 -4.71 -4.94 6.90
C GLY A 114 -4.61 -6.23 7.72
N GLY A 115 -5.49 -6.38 8.71
CA GLY A 115 -5.49 -7.54 9.60
C GLY A 115 -4.53 -7.36 10.78
N ILE A 116 -3.26 -7.08 10.51
CA ILE A 116 -2.29 -6.64 11.53
C ILE A 116 -2.40 -5.14 11.83
N GLU A 117 -3.02 -4.39 10.91
CA GLU A 117 -3.26 -2.95 11.01
C GLU A 117 -1.96 -2.14 11.20
N HIS A 118 -0.97 -2.43 10.36
CA HIS A 118 0.28 -1.69 10.28
C HIS A 118 0.22 -0.58 9.22
N VAL A 119 0.87 0.55 9.51
CA VAL A 119 1.23 1.55 8.49
C VAL A 119 2.72 1.41 8.19
N LEU A 120 3.07 1.48 6.91
CA LEU A 120 4.43 1.28 6.42
C LEU A 120 5.07 2.61 6.06
N VAL A 121 6.31 2.80 6.49
CA VAL A 121 7.05 4.05 6.30
C VAL A 121 8.45 3.72 5.81
N ASP A 122 8.89 4.44 4.78
CA ASP A 122 10.25 4.33 4.27
C ASP A 122 11.07 5.58 4.62
N PHE A 123 12.29 5.31 5.08
CA PHE A 123 13.32 6.29 5.42
C PHE A 123 14.60 5.94 4.65
N SER A 124 15.58 6.85 4.62
CA SER A 124 16.87 6.51 4.01
C SER A 124 17.57 5.36 4.77
N PRO A 125 18.46 4.58 4.12
CA PRO A 125 19.16 3.48 4.78
C PRO A 125 19.89 3.92 6.05
N GLU A 126 20.51 5.10 6.04
CA GLU A 126 21.25 5.65 7.18
C GLU A 126 20.33 6.01 8.37
N VAL A 127 19.06 6.30 8.10
CA VAL A 127 18.05 6.47 9.15
C VAL A 127 17.64 5.12 9.70
N LEU A 128 17.43 4.10 8.86
CA LEU A 128 17.01 2.77 9.31
C LEU A 128 17.97 2.17 10.35
N GLU A 129 19.28 2.33 10.16
CA GLU A 129 20.33 1.87 11.10
C GLU A 129 20.30 2.55 12.48
N ARG A 130 19.62 3.70 12.61
CA ARG A 130 19.50 4.46 13.86
C ARG A 130 18.14 4.35 14.51
N LEU A 131 17.17 3.73 13.83
CA LEU A 131 15.84 3.53 14.37
C LEU A 131 15.85 2.36 15.35
N THR A 132 15.02 2.46 16.38
CA THR A 132 14.80 1.38 17.34
C THR A 132 13.32 1.03 17.41
N ILE A 133 13.01 -0.23 17.69
CA ILE A 133 11.64 -0.66 18.01
C ILE A 133 11.07 0.21 19.15
N GLY A 134 9.83 0.66 18.99
CA GLY A 134 9.18 1.59 19.92
C GLY A 134 9.43 3.08 19.64
N ASP A 135 10.30 3.41 18.68
CA ASP A 135 10.44 4.82 18.27
C ASP A 135 9.14 5.37 17.70
N LYS A 136 8.81 6.59 18.10
CA LYS A 136 7.55 7.25 17.74
C LYS A 136 7.69 7.96 16.41
N ILE A 137 6.75 7.67 15.52
CA ILE A 137 6.66 8.28 14.20
C ILE A 137 5.37 9.09 14.12
N GLN A 138 5.51 10.40 13.95
CA GLN A 138 4.39 11.31 13.74
C GLN A 138 4.18 11.53 12.24
N ILE A 139 2.99 11.21 11.75
CA ILE A 139 2.59 11.39 10.36
C ILE A 139 1.69 12.62 10.29
N LYS A 140 1.99 13.51 9.33
CA LYS A 140 1.07 14.58 8.91
C LYS A 140 0.09 13.98 7.90
N ALA A 141 -0.96 13.33 8.41
CA ALA A 141 -1.93 12.61 7.59
C ALA A 141 -2.76 13.59 6.76
N CYS A 142 -2.80 13.39 5.44
CA CYS A 142 -3.58 14.21 4.53
C CYS A 142 -3.94 13.44 3.25
N GLY A 143 -5.22 13.51 2.82
CA GLY A 143 -5.69 12.79 1.64
C GLY A 143 -7.08 12.19 1.79
N CYS A 144 -7.58 12.00 3.02
CA CYS A 144 -8.96 11.59 3.24
C CYS A 144 -9.95 12.59 2.62
N GLY A 145 -10.82 12.11 1.75
CA GLY A 145 -11.79 12.95 1.03
C GLY A 145 -11.26 13.58 -0.26
N LEU A 146 -10.02 13.29 -0.66
CA LEU A 146 -9.48 13.68 -1.97
C LEU A 146 -10.38 13.15 -3.09
N ASN A 147 -10.76 14.03 -4.00
CA ASN A 147 -11.58 13.71 -5.15
C ASN A 147 -11.14 14.48 -6.40
N LEU A 148 -11.67 14.01 -7.54
CA LEU A 148 -11.44 14.58 -8.86
C LEU A 148 -12.79 15.13 -9.36
N PRO A 149 -13.09 16.43 -9.19
CA PRO A 149 -14.40 16.98 -9.54
C PRO A 149 -14.81 16.74 -11.00
N ASP A 150 -13.83 16.67 -11.91
CA ASP A 150 -14.06 16.41 -13.34
C ASP A 150 -14.30 14.91 -13.66
N PHE A 151 -14.14 14.02 -12.68
CA PHE A 151 -14.30 12.56 -12.80
C PHE A 151 -15.06 11.98 -11.59
N PRO A 152 -16.35 12.31 -11.39
CA PRO A 152 -17.11 11.92 -10.19
C PRO A 152 -17.31 10.40 -10.03
N GLY A 153 -17.16 9.62 -11.11
CA GLY A 153 -17.19 8.15 -11.07
C GLY A 153 -15.85 7.49 -10.74
N ILE A 154 -14.81 8.28 -10.41
CA ILE A 154 -13.52 7.81 -9.90
C ILE A 154 -13.42 8.20 -8.43
N LYS A 155 -13.27 7.20 -7.56
CA LYS A 155 -12.96 7.44 -6.15
C LYS A 155 -11.45 7.35 -5.95
N VAL A 156 -10.87 8.39 -5.35
CA VAL A 156 -9.47 8.40 -4.92
C VAL A 156 -9.41 8.05 -3.43
N LEU A 157 -8.45 7.21 -3.07
CA LEU A 157 -8.29 6.64 -1.73
C LEU A 157 -6.81 6.62 -1.37
N ASN A 158 -6.47 6.78 -0.09
CA ASN A 158 -5.14 6.51 0.45
C ASN A 158 -3.95 7.24 -0.23
N LEU A 159 -4.17 8.33 -0.96
CA LEU A 159 -3.12 9.09 -1.64
C LEU A 159 -2.96 10.48 -1.03
N ASP A 160 -1.71 10.84 -0.75
CA ASP A 160 -1.34 12.23 -0.53
C ASP A 160 -1.65 13.06 -1.80
N PRO A 161 -2.29 14.24 -1.70
CA PRO A 161 -2.56 15.09 -2.85
C PRO A 161 -1.32 15.47 -3.67
N ALA A 162 -0.15 15.63 -3.03
CA ALA A 162 1.10 15.89 -3.71
C ALA A 162 1.63 14.66 -4.47
N LEU A 163 1.35 13.45 -3.99
CA LEU A 163 1.68 12.22 -4.73
C LEU A 163 0.81 12.11 -5.98
N LEU A 164 -0.50 12.37 -5.84
CA LEU A 164 -1.43 12.43 -6.98
C LEU A 164 -0.95 13.45 -8.03
N ALA A 165 -0.50 14.62 -7.60
CA ALA A 165 0.03 15.67 -8.49
C ALA A 165 1.35 15.29 -9.18
N ALA A 166 2.17 14.44 -8.55
CA ALA A 166 3.43 13.94 -9.11
C ALA A 166 3.24 12.83 -10.18
N MET A 167 2.06 12.18 -10.19
CA MET A 167 1.71 11.17 -11.19
C MET A 167 1.39 11.83 -12.55
N PRO A 168 1.88 11.29 -13.69
CA PRO A 168 1.58 11.83 -15.00
C PRO A 168 0.19 11.38 -15.51
N LEU A 169 -0.86 11.80 -14.80
CA LEU A 169 -2.26 11.53 -15.13
C LEU A 169 -2.69 12.35 -16.36
N LYS A 170 -3.49 11.75 -17.24
CA LYS A 170 -3.95 12.43 -18.47
C LYS A 170 -5.43 12.18 -18.72
N LYS A 171 -6.20 13.27 -18.93
CA LYS A 171 -7.57 13.18 -19.44
C LYS A 171 -7.55 12.77 -20.91
N LEU A 172 -8.28 11.70 -21.23
CA LEU A 172 -8.47 11.21 -22.60
C LEU A 172 -9.68 11.87 -23.26
N LYS A 173 -9.76 11.77 -24.60
CA LYS A 173 -10.83 12.37 -25.40
C LYS A 173 -12.19 11.73 -25.15
N ASP A 174 -12.21 10.46 -24.76
CA ASP A 174 -13.41 9.67 -24.43
C ASP A 174 -13.90 9.90 -23.00
N GLY A 175 -13.30 10.84 -22.26
CA GLY A 175 -13.68 11.17 -20.89
C GLY A 175 -13.04 10.29 -19.82
N LYS A 176 -12.19 9.32 -20.18
CA LYS A 176 -11.45 8.50 -19.21
C LYS A 176 -10.21 9.20 -18.66
N LEU A 177 -9.72 8.71 -17.53
CA LEU A 177 -8.46 9.13 -16.92
C LEU A 177 -7.38 8.08 -17.19
N GLU A 178 -6.38 8.43 -18.00
CA GLU A 178 -5.19 7.61 -18.21
C GLU A 178 -4.31 7.64 -16.95
N VAL A 179 -4.04 6.47 -16.37
CA VAL A 179 -3.24 6.30 -15.15
C VAL A 179 -2.05 5.37 -15.45
N PRO A 180 -0.80 5.82 -15.22
CA PRO A 180 0.37 4.96 -15.41
C PRO A 180 0.43 3.86 -14.35
N VAL A 181 0.65 2.62 -14.80
CA VAL A 181 0.85 1.42 -13.97
C VAL A 181 1.99 0.58 -14.53
N THR A 182 2.64 -0.25 -13.71
CA THR A 182 3.65 -1.21 -14.19
C THR A 182 3.02 -2.46 -14.77
N HIS A 183 1.93 -2.93 -14.15
CA HIS A 183 1.27 -4.19 -14.48
C HIS A 183 -0.25 -4.05 -14.52
N THR A 184 -0.88 -4.94 -15.28
CA THR A 184 -2.29 -5.28 -15.13
C THR A 184 -2.40 -6.62 -14.40
N VAL A 185 -3.45 -6.79 -13.60
CA VAL A 185 -3.69 -7.98 -12.77
C VAL A 185 -5.15 -8.39 -12.95
N PRO A 186 -5.47 -9.66 -13.26
CA PRO A 186 -6.86 -10.07 -13.40
C PRO A 186 -7.49 -10.30 -12.01
N ALA A 187 -8.76 -9.93 -11.83
CA ALA A 187 -9.44 -10.13 -10.54
C ALA A 187 -9.44 -11.59 -10.03
N LYS A 188 -9.34 -12.59 -10.93
CA LYS A 188 -9.36 -14.02 -10.58
C LYS A 188 -8.21 -14.48 -9.68
N ILE A 189 -7.11 -13.71 -9.61
CA ILE A 189 -5.97 -14.02 -8.72
C ILE A 189 -5.90 -13.10 -7.51
N MET A 190 -6.89 -12.24 -7.30
CA MET A 190 -6.99 -11.50 -6.04
C MET A 190 -7.50 -12.43 -4.94
N GLY A 191 -6.91 -12.35 -3.76
CA GLY A 191 -7.16 -13.30 -2.66
C GLY A 191 -7.52 -12.62 -1.34
N SER A 192 -6.69 -12.87 -0.32
CA SER A 192 -6.87 -12.37 1.04
C SER A 192 -7.16 -10.87 1.06
N GLY A 193 -8.10 -10.46 1.92
CA GLY A 193 -8.59 -9.08 1.99
C GLY A 193 -9.84 -8.78 1.14
N ILE A 194 -10.26 -9.67 0.24
CA ILE A 194 -11.61 -9.60 -0.39
C ILE A 194 -12.69 -9.70 0.69
N GLY A 195 -13.79 -8.95 0.54
CA GLY A 195 -14.90 -8.94 1.49
C GLY A 195 -14.74 -7.96 2.66
N ALA A 196 -13.60 -7.28 2.77
CA ALA A 196 -13.45 -6.13 3.67
C ALA A 196 -14.56 -5.08 3.38
N SER A 197 -15.17 -4.54 4.44
CA SER A 197 -16.34 -3.64 4.33
C SER A 197 -15.99 -2.24 3.79
N HIS A 198 -14.70 -1.89 3.72
CA HIS A 198 -14.21 -0.63 3.20
C HIS A 198 -12.79 -0.74 2.62
N SER A 199 -12.37 0.30 1.90
CA SER A 199 -11.07 0.36 1.20
C SER A 199 -10.13 1.46 1.72
N HIS A 200 -10.43 2.06 2.88
CA HIS A 200 -9.66 3.15 3.48
C HIS A 200 -8.49 2.69 4.39
N SER A 201 -8.43 1.41 4.75
CA SER A 201 -7.28 0.82 5.43
C SER A 201 -6.87 -0.48 4.78
N GLY A 202 -5.66 -0.92 5.12
CA GLY A 202 -5.07 -2.16 4.64
C GLY A 202 -5.08 -2.31 3.13
N ASP A 203 -5.06 -3.56 2.70
CA ASP A 203 -4.72 -4.02 1.37
C ASP A 203 -5.33 -5.39 1.10
N TYR A 204 -5.13 -5.90 -0.10
CA TYR A 204 -5.56 -7.24 -0.49
C TYR A 204 -4.61 -7.84 -1.53
N ASP A 205 -4.53 -9.17 -1.56
CA ASP A 205 -3.34 -9.86 -2.05
C ASP A 205 -3.45 -10.33 -3.50
N ILE A 206 -2.37 -10.18 -4.26
CA ILE A 206 -2.19 -10.81 -5.57
C ILE A 206 -1.60 -12.21 -5.36
N GLN A 207 -2.37 -13.26 -5.64
CA GLN A 207 -1.88 -14.63 -5.56
C GLN A 207 -0.96 -14.95 -6.75
N MET A 208 0.25 -15.43 -6.46
CA MET A 208 1.29 -15.71 -7.46
C MET A 208 1.71 -17.19 -7.53
N PHE A 209 0.83 -18.11 -7.12
CA PHE A 209 1.12 -19.55 -7.08
C PHE A 209 1.08 -20.22 -8.48
N ASP A 210 0.28 -19.70 -9.41
CA ASP A 210 0.22 -20.19 -10.79
C ASP A 210 1.27 -19.50 -11.67
N GLN A 211 2.34 -20.23 -12.01
CA GLN A 211 3.44 -19.70 -12.82
C GLN A 211 3.03 -19.33 -14.24
N GLY A 212 2.00 -19.96 -14.80
CA GLY A 212 1.44 -19.59 -16.10
C GLY A 212 0.87 -18.18 -16.07
N ILE A 213 0.07 -17.88 -15.05
CA ILE A 213 -0.51 -16.55 -14.84
C ILE A 213 0.55 -15.51 -14.48
N VAL A 214 1.52 -15.85 -13.62
CA VAL A 214 2.64 -14.97 -13.28
C VAL A 214 3.40 -14.55 -14.54
N LYS A 215 3.65 -15.48 -15.47
CA LYS A 215 4.31 -15.20 -16.75
C LYS A 215 3.44 -14.37 -17.69
N GLU A 216 2.16 -14.72 -17.82
CA GLU A 216 1.20 -14.03 -18.68
C GLU A 216 1.08 -12.53 -18.34
N TYR A 217 1.03 -12.20 -17.05
CA TYR A 217 0.89 -10.82 -16.56
C TYR A 217 2.20 -10.17 -16.13
N GLY A 218 3.34 -10.85 -16.35
CA GLY A 218 4.67 -10.33 -16.04
C GLY A 218 4.96 -10.13 -14.55
N LEU A 219 4.22 -10.77 -13.65
CA LEU A 219 4.27 -10.49 -12.21
C LEU A 219 5.59 -10.88 -11.52
N ALA A 220 6.45 -11.66 -12.19
CA ALA A 220 7.75 -12.07 -11.66
C ALA A 220 8.69 -10.89 -11.36
N ASN A 221 8.51 -9.74 -12.02
CA ASN A 221 9.29 -8.53 -11.75
C ASN A 221 8.47 -7.44 -11.02
N LEU A 222 7.37 -7.81 -10.38
CA LEU A 222 6.57 -6.90 -9.56
C LEU A 222 7.42 -6.37 -8.40
N ARG A 223 7.37 -5.06 -8.17
CA ARG A 223 8.17 -4.41 -7.12
C ARG A 223 7.30 -3.75 -6.06
N LEU A 224 7.85 -3.64 -4.86
CA LEU A 224 7.26 -2.85 -3.79
C LEU A 224 7.15 -1.38 -4.23
N GLY A 225 6.00 -0.76 -3.98
CA GLY A 225 5.66 0.59 -4.42
C GLY A 225 5.25 0.71 -5.89
N ASP A 226 5.15 -0.40 -6.65
CA ASP A 226 4.59 -0.36 -8.00
C ASP A 226 3.11 0.00 -7.97
N PHE A 227 2.68 0.86 -8.90
CA PHE A 227 1.27 1.05 -9.19
C PHE A 227 0.80 -0.02 -10.16
N VAL A 228 -0.28 -0.72 -9.84
CA VAL A 228 -0.86 -1.78 -10.67
C VAL A 228 -2.33 -1.50 -10.96
N ALA A 229 -2.84 -2.04 -12.07
CA ALA A 229 -4.26 -2.00 -12.40
C ALA A 229 -4.88 -3.39 -12.26
N ILE A 230 -5.82 -3.53 -11.33
CA ILE A 230 -6.61 -4.74 -11.15
C ILE A 230 -7.86 -4.61 -12.02
N LEU A 231 -7.99 -5.50 -12.99
CA LEU A 231 -9.06 -5.53 -13.97
C LEU A 231 -10.25 -6.33 -13.44
N ASP A 232 -11.46 -5.91 -13.81
CA ASP A 232 -12.73 -6.50 -13.38
C ASP A 232 -12.93 -6.48 -11.85
N ALA A 233 -12.57 -5.36 -11.23
CA ALA A 233 -12.69 -5.15 -9.79
C ALA A 233 -13.32 -3.80 -9.45
N ASP A 234 -13.99 -3.73 -8.30
CA ASP A 234 -14.43 -2.47 -7.68
C ASP A 234 -14.03 -2.44 -6.20
N ALA A 235 -13.57 -1.28 -5.76
CA ALA A 235 -13.19 -0.99 -4.39
C ALA A 235 -13.79 0.35 -3.91
N THR A 236 -14.89 0.80 -4.52
CA THR A 236 -15.52 2.08 -4.17
C THR A 236 -15.92 2.11 -2.68
N TYR A 237 -16.37 0.97 -2.15
CA TYR A 237 -16.60 0.78 -0.72
C TYR A 237 -15.82 -0.45 -0.25
N GLY A 238 -16.47 -1.60 -0.16
CA GLY A 238 -15.80 -2.90 -0.02
C GLY A 238 -15.23 -3.39 -1.36
N ARG A 239 -14.39 -4.42 -1.28
CA ARG A 239 -13.67 -4.99 -2.43
C ARG A 239 -14.46 -6.13 -3.03
N ILE A 240 -14.79 -6.03 -4.32
CA ILE A 240 -15.59 -7.03 -5.04
C ILE A 240 -15.06 -7.24 -6.47
N TYR A 241 -15.40 -8.39 -7.05
CA TYR A 241 -15.34 -8.60 -8.49
C TYR A 241 -16.43 -7.76 -9.17
N LYS A 242 -16.07 -7.05 -10.24
CA LYS A 242 -17.00 -6.23 -11.03
C LYS A 242 -16.49 -6.13 -12.45
N THR A 243 -17.12 -6.87 -13.38
CA THR A 243 -16.79 -6.79 -14.81
C THR A 243 -16.77 -5.34 -15.32
N GLY A 244 -15.69 -4.97 -16.00
CA GLY A 244 -15.45 -3.62 -16.52
C GLY A 244 -14.98 -2.59 -15.49
N GLY A 245 -15.03 -2.93 -14.20
CA GLY A 245 -14.46 -2.13 -13.13
C GLY A 245 -12.93 -2.18 -13.16
N VAL A 246 -12.30 -1.09 -12.73
CA VAL A 246 -10.84 -0.99 -12.64
C VAL A 246 -10.46 -0.41 -11.29
N VAL A 247 -9.54 -1.08 -10.61
CA VAL A 247 -8.88 -0.59 -9.39
C VAL A 247 -7.42 -0.31 -9.71
N ILE A 248 -6.95 0.90 -9.37
CA ILE A 248 -5.53 1.21 -9.31
C ILE A 248 -5.08 1.03 -7.86
N GLY A 249 -4.05 0.24 -7.64
CA GLY A 249 -3.48 0.01 -6.33
C GLY A 249 -1.96 0.14 -6.32
N ILE A 250 -1.39 0.12 -5.13
CA ILE A 250 0.05 0.20 -4.86
C ILE A 250 0.47 -1.10 -4.17
N VAL A 251 1.53 -1.74 -4.64
CA VAL A 251 2.10 -2.93 -3.98
C VAL A 251 2.79 -2.51 -2.69
N VAL A 252 2.37 -3.03 -1.53
CA VAL A 252 2.79 -2.52 -0.21
C VAL A 252 3.59 -3.51 0.62
N HIS A 253 3.41 -4.82 0.44
CA HIS A 253 4.25 -5.83 1.10
C HIS A 253 4.67 -6.95 0.13
N ALA A 254 5.67 -7.72 0.55
CA ALA A 254 6.27 -8.79 -0.24
C ALA A 254 5.31 -9.97 -0.45
N SER A 255 5.71 -10.88 -1.34
CA SER A 255 5.04 -12.16 -1.55
C SER A 255 4.89 -12.96 -0.26
N CYS A 256 3.90 -13.83 -0.28
CA CYS A 256 3.50 -14.65 0.85
C CYS A 256 3.54 -16.11 0.44
N VAL A 257 3.83 -16.98 1.39
CA VAL A 257 3.86 -18.43 1.13
C VAL A 257 2.50 -19.06 1.36
N LEU A 258 1.60 -18.40 2.11
CA LEU A 258 0.31 -18.95 2.49
C LEU A 258 -0.71 -18.99 1.34
N ALA A 259 -1.45 -20.09 1.22
CA ALA A 259 -2.54 -20.21 0.25
C ALA A 259 -3.56 -19.06 0.38
N GLY A 260 -3.95 -18.46 -0.74
CA GLY A 260 -4.83 -17.30 -0.75
C GLY A 260 -4.13 -15.94 -0.59
N HIS A 261 -2.83 -15.91 -0.32
CA HIS A 261 -2.05 -14.70 -0.09
C HIS A 261 -1.00 -14.44 -1.18
N GLY A 262 -0.33 -13.28 -1.11
CA GLY A 262 0.75 -12.86 -2.00
C GLY A 262 1.04 -11.35 -1.82
N PRO A 263 1.74 -10.67 -2.75
CA PRO A 263 2.01 -9.24 -2.58
C PRO A 263 0.73 -8.43 -2.36
N GLY A 264 0.69 -7.69 -1.25
CA GLY A 264 -0.47 -6.88 -0.87
C GLY A 264 -0.60 -5.63 -1.71
N VAL A 265 -1.84 -5.29 -2.07
CA VAL A 265 -2.18 -4.10 -2.86
C VAL A 265 -3.11 -3.17 -2.09
N MET A 266 -2.59 -2.00 -1.74
CA MET A 266 -3.39 -0.93 -1.14
C MET A 266 -4.07 -0.10 -2.24
N ILE A 267 -5.38 0.12 -2.12
CA ILE A 267 -6.17 0.81 -3.15
C ILE A 267 -5.84 2.30 -3.18
N ALA A 268 -5.59 2.82 -4.38
CA ALA A 268 -5.26 4.22 -4.65
C ALA A 268 -6.38 4.94 -5.43
N MET A 269 -6.97 4.25 -6.42
CA MET A 269 -8.13 4.73 -7.17
C MET A 269 -9.04 3.57 -7.56
N THR A 270 -10.32 3.85 -7.77
CA THR A 270 -11.26 2.83 -8.25
C THR A 270 -12.36 3.47 -9.07
N SER A 271 -12.82 2.74 -10.08
CA SER A 271 -14.00 3.09 -10.86
C SER A 271 -14.74 1.83 -11.26
N LYS A 272 -15.95 1.67 -10.73
CA LYS A 272 -16.86 0.56 -11.08
C LYS A 272 -17.35 0.60 -12.54
N ASP A 273 -17.26 1.77 -13.18
CA ASP A 273 -17.77 2.05 -14.53
C ASP A 273 -16.64 2.15 -15.58
N GLY A 274 -15.42 1.72 -15.23
CA GLY A 274 -14.29 1.62 -16.17
C GLY A 274 -13.74 2.97 -16.65
N LEU A 275 -13.85 4.02 -15.84
CA LEU A 275 -13.35 5.38 -16.18
C LEU A 275 -11.82 5.52 -16.06
N LEU A 276 -11.16 4.55 -15.45
CA LEU A 276 -9.70 4.49 -15.35
C LEU A 276 -9.15 3.71 -16.54
N ALA A 277 -8.22 4.32 -17.27
CA ALA A 277 -7.53 3.71 -18.41
C ALA A 277 -6.06 3.43 -18.03
N PRO A 278 -5.70 2.19 -17.65
CA PRO A 278 -4.34 1.85 -17.30
C PRO A 278 -3.37 2.05 -18.48
N LYS A 279 -2.19 2.59 -18.21
CA LYS A 279 -1.10 2.71 -19.20
C LYS A 279 0.19 2.14 -18.66
N ILE A 280 0.72 1.13 -19.34
CA ILE A 280 1.96 0.47 -18.93
C ILE A 280 3.13 1.46 -18.95
N SER A 281 3.88 1.50 -17.84
CA SER A 281 5.04 2.34 -17.62
C SER A 281 5.91 1.74 -16.51
N ALA A 282 7.15 1.34 -16.84
CA ALA A 282 8.11 0.84 -15.84
C ALA A 282 8.47 1.87 -14.75
N LYS A 283 8.16 3.15 -14.98
CA LYS A 283 8.38 4.28 -14.06
C LYS A 283 7.22 4.51 -13.09
N ALA A 284 6.14 3.71 -13.16
CA ALA A 284 4.99 3.85 -12.29
C ALA A 284 5.22 3.21 -10.92
N ASN A 285 6.20 3.75 -10.18
CA ASN A 285 6.59 3.28 -8.85
C ASN A 285 6.77 4.47 -7.89
N LEU A 286 6.49 4.26 -6.60
CA LEU A 286 6.66 5.26 -5.55
C LEU A 286 8.05 5.91 -5.54
N THR A 287 9.13 5.15 -5.74
CA THR A 287 10.50 5.68 -5.82
C THR A 287 10.62 6.81 -6.85
N THR A 288 9.99 6.63 -8.02
CA THR A 288 10.01 7.63 -9.10
C THR A 288 9.14 8.84 -8.78
N TYR A 289 8.00 8.64 -8.13
CA TYR A 289 7.08 9.73 -7.83
C TYR A 289 7.52 10.54 -6.62
N PHE A 290 8.06 9.91 -5.57
CA PHE A 290 8.63 10.59 -4.40
C PHE A 290 9.77 11.53 -4.80
N ALA A 291 10.60 11.15 -5.76
CA ALA A 291 11.66 12.03 -6.29
C ALA A 291 11.14 13.31 -6.96
N LYS A 292 9.84 13.37 -7.32
CA LYS A 292 9.19 14.54 -7.90
C LYS A 292 8.36 15.33 -6.88
N MET A 293 8.10 14.74 -5.72
CA MET A 293 7.39 15.39 -4.63
C MET A 293 8.35 16.35 -3.95
N LYS A 294 7.93 17.61 -3.82
CA LYS A 294 8.67 18.62 -3.06
C LYS A 294 8.45 18.44 -1.56
#